data_AF-A0A0C9W8J8-F1
#
_entry.id   AF-A0A0C9W8J8-F1
#
_cell.length_a   1.000
_cell.length_b   1.000
_cell.length_c   1.000
_cell.angle_alpha   90.00
_cell.angle_beta   90.00
_cell.angle_gamma   90.00
#
_symmetry.space_group_name_H-M   'P 1'
#
loop_
_entity.id
_entity.type
_entity.pdbx_description
1 polymer ?
#
loop_
_entity_poly.entity_id
_entity_poly.type
_entity_poly.pdbx_seq_one_letter_code
_entity_poly.pdbx_strand_id
1 'polypeptide(L)'
;MGKPYPYKLRPLPYVLSRCKHILLQILEILRTSASTSTSDGNDAHASFWATYQHEASAYDDEFVETYKSDMDIVLIFAGLFSAVSTTFIVAMEPNLSPDPNETTNALLMLLIHTIDNNTFSNQTLTLPGWDGPGSTVIWIQSLIYASLSASLLAALGAVLGKRW
;
A
#
# COMPACT_ATOMS: atom_id res chain seq x y z
N MET A 1 -89.55 3.50 -26.09
CA MET A 1 -89.73 4.56 -25.08
C MET A 1 -89.89 3.91 -23.70
N GLY A 2 -88.90 3.99 -22.82
CA GLY A 2 -88.98 3.50 -21.43
C GLY A 2 -87.67 3.87 -20.70
N LYS A 3 -87.73 4.89 -19.85
CA LYS A 3 -86.57 5.68 -19.37
C LYS A 3 -85.62 4.92 -18.43
N PRO A 4 -84.32 5.28 -18.38
CA PRO A 4 -83.37 4.71 -17.42
C PRO A 4 -83.72 5.17 -15.99
N TYR A 5 -83.82 4.22 -15.06
CA TYR A 5 -84.08 4.50 -13.65
C TYR A 5 -82.83 5.11 -12.99
N PRO A 6 -82.97 6.18 -12.18
CA PRO A 6 -81.85 6.82 -11.53
C PRO A 6 -81.35 5.96 -10.35
N TYR A 7 -80.04 5.77 -10.25
CA TYR A 7 -79.38 5.19 -9.08
C TYR A 7 -79.54 6.16 -7.89
N LYS A 8 -80.64 6.04 -7.14
CA LYS A 8 -80.72 6.66 -5.82
C LYS A 8 -79.79 5.91 -4.88
N LEU A 9 -78.60 6.46 -4.62
CA LEU A 9 -77.77 6.01 -3.50
C LEU A 9 -78.62 6.15 -2.23
N ARG A 10 -78.87 5.00 -1.59
CA ARG A 10 -79.54 4.92 -0.29
C ARG A 10 -78.80 5.86 0.67
N PRO A 11 -79.48 6.77 1.39
CA PRO A 11 -78.81 7.64 2.35
C PRO A 11 -78.11 6.75 3.36
N LEU A 12 -76.77 6.85 3.41
CA LEU A 12 -75.99 6.08 4.37
C LEU A 12 -76.43 6.53 5.78
N PRO A 13 -76.58 5.58 6.73
CA PRO A 13 -76.95 5.93 8.09
C PRO A 13 -75.98 7.01 8.59
N TYR A 14 -76.51 8.01 9.31
CA TYR A 14 -75.78 9.19 9.78
C TYR A 14 -74.42 8.87 10.42
N VAL A 15 -74.31 7.71 11.07
CA VAL A 15 -73.10 7.16 11.69
C VAL A 15 -71.98 6.92 10.67
N LEU A 16 -72.32 6.41 9.48
CA LEU A 16 -71.36 6.04 8.45
C LEU A 16 -70.79 7.27 7.71
N SER A 17 -71.60 8.33 7.54
CA SER A 17 -71.12 9.63 7.03
C SER A 17 -70.16 10.31 8.01
N ARG A 18 -70.44 10.26 9.32
CA ARG A 18 -69.50 10.74 10.34
C ARG A 18 -68.19 9.96 10.34
N CYS A 19 -68.26 8.62 10.27
CA CYS A 19 -67.07 7.77 10.22
C CYS A 19 -66.21 8.06 8.98
N LYS A 20 -66.84 8.19 7.80
CA LYS A 20 -66.15 8.56 6.56
C LYS A 20 -65.46 9.92 6.67
N HIS A 21 -66.11 10.91 7.30
CA HIS A 21 -65.52 12.22 7.49
C HIS A 21 -64.29 12.19 8.40
N ILE A 22 -64.38 11.44 9.51
CA ILE A 22 -63.26 11.27 10.44
C ILE A 22 -62.08 10.56 9.77
N LEU A 23 -62.35 9.49 9.01
CA LEU A 23 -61.32 8.78 8.26
C LEU A 23 -60.62 9.68 7.24
N LEU A 24 -61.37 10.52 6.52
CA LEU A 24 -60.78 11.47 5.57
C LEU A 24 -59.97 12.56 6.28
N GLN A 25 -60.40 13.04 7.45
CA GLN A 25 -59.62 13.99 8.23
C GLN A 25 -58.31 13.38 8.75
N ILE A 26 -58.35 12.15 9.26
CA ILE A 26 -57.14 11.45 9.71
C ILE A 26 -56.18 11.24 8.53
N LEU A 27 -56.71 10.82 7.37
CA LEU A 27 -55.90 10.59 6.18
C LEU A 27 -55.24 11.87 5.68
N GLU A 28 -55.93 13.01 5.74
CA GLU A 28 -55.37 14.28 5.29
C GLU A 28 -54.36 14.88 6.29
N ILE A 29 -54.57 14.68 7.59
CA ILE A 29 -53.59 15.02 8.62
C ILE A 29 -52.34 14.16 8.46
N LEU A 30 -52.49 12.85 8.25
CA LEU A 30 -51.36 11.94 8.00
C LEU A 30 -50.62 12.29 6.72
N ARG A 31 -51.32 12.69 5.66
CA ARG A 31 -50.67 13.11 4.41
C ARG A 31 -49.91 14.42 4.55
N THR A 32 -50.48 15.38 5.27
CA THR A 32 -49.85 16.69 5.50
C THR A 32 -48.62 16.58 6.40
N SER A 33 -48.67 15.73 7.43
CA SER A 33 -47.54 15.48 8.32
C SER A 33 -46.44 14.64 7.65
N ALA A 34 -46.83 13.68 6.79
CA ALA A 34 -45.87 12.91 6.01
C ALA A 34 -45.08 13.80 5.03
N SER A 35 -45.73 14.75 4.37
CA SER A 35 -45.06 15.67 3.42
C SER A 35 -44.19 16.74 4.08
N THR A 36 -44.55 17.19 5.29
CA THR A 36 -43.75 18.18 6.03
C THR A 36 -42.53 17.54 6.71
N SER A 37 -42.70 16.35 7.29
CA SER A 37 -41.61 15.62 7.95
C SER A 37 -40.56 15.08 6.97
N THR A 38 -40.97 14.71 5.74
CA THR A 38 -40.03 14.22 4.72
C THR A 38 -39.20 15.32 4.06
N SER A 39 -39.66 16.58 4.05
CA SER A 39 -38.88 17.69 3.47
C SER A 39 -37.89 18.29 4.47
N ASP A 40 -38.35 18.58 5.70
CA ASP A 40 -37.59 19.21 6.80
C ASP A 40 -36.68 18.23 7.58
N GLY A 41 -36.92 16.92 7.41
CA GLY A 41 -36.00 15.90 7.91
C GLY A 41 -34.87 15.59 6.93
N ASN A 42 -35.10 15.77 5.62
CA ASN A 42 -34.18 15.36 4.56
C ASN A 42 -33.13 16.45 4.25
N ASP A 43 -33.50 17.71 4.37
CA ASP A 43 -32.59 18.87 4.37
C ASP A 43 -31.73 18.92 5.64
N ALA A 44 -32.27 18.62 6.82
CA ALA A 44 -31.50 18.47 8.06
C ALA A 44 -30.50 17.29 7.98
N HIS A 45 -30.93 16.14 7.44
CA HIS A 45 -30.03 15.03 7.14
C HIS A 45 -28.97 15.42 6.12
N ALA A 46 -29.34 16.06 5.01
CA ALA A 46 -28.41 16.49 3.97
C ALA A 46 -27.39 17.51 4.50
N SER A 47 -27.82 18.45 5.35
CA SER A 47 -26.92 19.41 6.00
C SER A 47 -25.98 18.71 6.97
N PHE A 48 -26.45 17.74 7.75
CA PHE A 48 -25.60 16.96 8.64
C PHE A 48 -24.53 16.17 7.87
N TRP A 49 -24.92 15.47 6.80
CA TRP A 49 -23.99 14.75 5.95
C TRP A 49 -23.02 15.69 5.22
N ALA A 50 -23.46 16.87 4.78
CA ALA A 50 -22.61 17.87 4.15
C ALA A 50 -21.55 18.42 5.12
N THR A 51 -21.95 18.75 6.36
CA THR A 51 -21.01 19.21 7.39
C THR A 51 -20.05 18.09 7.80
N TYR A 52 -20.56 16.87 8.00
CA TYR A 52 -19.72 15.71 8.29
C TYR A 52 -18.72 15.44 7.16
N GLN A 53 -19.18 15.49 5.91
CA GLN A 53 -18.32 15.28 4.74
C GLN A 53 -17.28 16.39 4.60
N HIS A 54 -17.62 17.63 4.93
CA HIS A 54 -16.65 18.73 4.91
C HIS A 54 -15.55 18.52 5.95
N GLU A 55 -15.91 18.22 7.20
CA GLU A 55 -14.95 17.97 8.28
C GLU A 55 -14.12 16.70 8.01
N ALA A 56 -14.77 15.64 7.52
CA ALA A 56 -14.09 14.41 7.14
C ALA A 56 -13.11 14.64 5.97
N SER A 57 -13.51 15.43 4.96
CA SER A 57 -12.63 15.75 3.82
C SER A 57 -11.42 16.59 4.22
N ALA A 58 -11.59 17.54 5.14
CA ALA A 58 -10.47 18.36 5.60
C ALA A 58 -9.43 17.53 6.37
N TYR A 59 -9.89 16.61 7.22
CA TYR A 59 -9.00 15.70 7.95
C TYR A 59 -8.33 14.67 7.04
N ASP A 60 -9.08 14.12 6.08
CA ASP A 60 -8.58 13.14 5.12
C ASP A 60 -7.52 13.76 4.20
N ASP A 61 -7.76 14.98 3.69
CA ASP A 61 -6.80 15.70 2.85
C ASP A 61 -5.48 15.98 3.59
N GLU A 62 -5.53 16.46 4.84
CA GLU A 62 -4.33 16.71 5.65
C GLU A 62 -3.56 15.41 5.95
N PHE A 63 -4.29 14.34 6.26
CA PHE A 63 -3.71 13.03 6.53
C PHE A 63 -3.04 12.45 5.27
N VAL A 64 -3.73 12.48 4.13
CA VAL A 64 -3.21 12.02 2.84
C VAL A 64 -1.98 12.84 2.42
N GLU A 65 -1.99 14.15 2.59
CA GLU A 65 -0.84 15.01 2.27
C GLU A 65 0.37 14.67 3.14
N THR A 66 0.17 14.49 4.45
CA THR A 66 1.22 14.10 5.39
C THR A 66 1.80 12.73 5.05
N TYR A 67 0.94 11.73 4.81
CA TYR A 67 1.39 10.39 4.43
C TYR A 67 2.14 10.39 3.10
N LYS A 68 1.69 11.19 2.12
CA LYS A 68 2.40 11.33 0.84
C LYS A 68 3.81 11.86 1.04
N SER A 69 3.99 12.83 1.94
CA SER A 69 5.31 13.37 2.32
C SER A 69 6.20 12.32 2.99
N ASP A 70 5.68 11.60 3.98
CA ASP A 70 6.42 10.53 4.67
C ASP A 70 6.87 9.43 3.69
N MET A 71 6.02 9.12 2.72
CA MET A 71 6.33 8.16 1.66
C MET A 71 7.39 8.65 0.68
N ASP A 72 7.39 9.94 0.33
CA ASP A 72 8.45 10.56 -0.48
C ASP A 72 9.81 10.48 0.25
N ILE A 73 9.81 10.67 1.59
CA ILE A 73 10.99 10.54 2.44
C ILE A 73 11.52 9.09 2.44
N VAL A 74 10.65 8.10 2.67
CA VAL A 74 11.03 6.68 2.63
C VAL A 74 11.60 6.28 1.26
N LEU A 75 11.04 6.80 0.16
CA LEU A 75 11.56 6.54 -1.19
C LEU A 75 12.97 7.09 -1.41
N ILE A 76 13.27 8.30 -0.91
CA ILE A 76 14.61 8.90 -0.98
C ILE A 76 15.60 8.06 -0.19
N PHE A 77 15.24 7.68 1.04
CA PHE A 77 16.08 6.81 1.86
C PHE A 77 16.31 5.45 1.19
N ALA A 78 15.30 4.90 0.52
CA ALA A 78 15.44 3.65 -0.20
C ALA A 78 16.42 3.74 -1.37
N GLY A 79 16.35 4.82 -2.16
CA GLY A 79 17.30 5.09 -3.23
C GLY A 79 18.73 5.29 -2.73
N LEU A 80 18.91 6.08 -1.67
CA LEU A 80 20.22 6.29 -1.04
C LEU A 80 20.79 4.96 -0.51
N PHE A 81 19.94 4.15 0.13
CA PHE A 81 20.33 2.85 0.64
C PHE A 81 20.76 1.89 -0.48
N SER A 82 20.04 1.89 -1.61
CA SER A 82 20.40 1.10 -2.80
C SER A 82 21.76 1.50 -3.37
N ALA A 83 22.07 2.80 -3.40
CA ALA A 83 23.38 3.29 -3.84
C ALA A 83 24.52 2.85 -2.91
N VAL A 84 24.31 2.94 -1.59
CA VAL A 84 25.29 2.47 -0.59
C VAL A 84 25.50 0.96 -0.69
N SER A 85 24.42 0.18 -0.82
CA SER A 85 24.48 -1.27 -1.00
C SER A 85 25.20 -1.65 -2.30
N THR A 86 24.91 -1.00 -3.42
CA THR A 86 25.61 -1.23 -4.70
C THR A 86 27.10 -0.95 -4.57
N THR A 87 27.46 0.17 -3.94
CA THR A 87 28.87 0.54 -3.70
C THR A 87 29.56 -0.52 -2.84
N PHE A 88 28.87 -1.03 -1.80
CA PHE A 88 29.42 -2.08 -0.96
C PHE A 88 29.57 -3.41 -1.71
N ILE A 89 28.59 -3.80 -2.53
CA ILE A 89 28.67 -5.00 -3.38
C ILE A 89 29.88 -4.91 -4.31
N VAL A 90 30.09 -3.77 -4.96
CA VAL A 90 31.25 -3.51 -5.81
C VAL A 90 32.56 -3.54 -5.00
N ALA A 91 32.58 -2.93 -3.81
CA ALA A 91 33.74 -2.94 -2.93
C ALA A 91 34.08 -4.34 -2.39
N MET A 92 33.09 -5.22 -2.29
CA MET A 92 33.24 -6.57 -1.77
C MET A 92 33.50 -7.63 -2.85
N GLU A 93 33.25 -7.32 -4.13
CA GLU A 93 33.62 -8.16 -5.28
C GLU A 93 35.06 -8.74 -5.20
N PRO A 94 36.11 -7.94 -4.89
CA PRO A 94 37.46 -8.46 -4.73
C PRO A 94 37.68 -9.33 -3.48
N ASN A 95 36.77 -9.30 -2.49
CA ASN A 95 36.86 -10.12 -1.28
C ASN A 95 36.20 -11.51 -1.44
N LEU A 96 35.46 -11.72 -2.54
CA LEU A 96 34.78 -12.97 -2.88
C LEU A 96 35.50 -13.77 -3.96
N SER A 97 36.48 -13.18 -4.63
CA SER A 97 37.31 -13.81 -5.66
C SER A 97 38.75 -13.96 -5.15
N PRO A 98 39.46 -15.05 -5.49
CA PRO A 98 40.91 -15.11 -5.38
C PRO A 98 41.53 -13.86 -5.99
N ASP A 99 42.50 -13.25 -5.30
CA ASP A 99 43.16 -12.06 -5.82
C ASP A 99 43.78 -12.43 -7.18
N PRO A 100 43.36 -11.77 -8.29
CA PRO A 100 43.84 -12.12 -9.61
C PRO A 100 45.37 -11.96 -9.70
N ASN A 101 45.96 -11.09 -8.87
CA ASN A 101 47.40 -10.94 -8.79
C ASN A 101 48.07 -12.15 -8.13
N GLU A 102 47.52 -12.67 -7.03
CA GLU A 102 48.09 -13.86 -6.38
C GLU A 102 47.96 -15.09 -7.28
N THR A 103 46.83 -15.24 -7.97
CA THR A 103 46.61 -16.34 -8.92
C THR A 103 47.58 -16.25 -10.10
N THR A 104 47.80 -15.05 -10.64
CA THR A 104 48.75 -14.82 -11.75
C THR A 104 50.20 -15.03 -11.30
N ASN A 105 50.58 -14.56 -10.11
CA ASN A 105 51.92 -14.77 -9.56
C ASN A 105 52.20 -16.25 -9.27
N ALA A 106 51.23 -17.00 -8.75
CA ALA A 106 51.34 -18.44 -8.54
C ALA A 106 51.51 -19.19 -9.87
N LEU A 107 50.74 -18.82 -10.90
CA LEU A 107 50.86 -19.39 -12.25
C LEU A 107 52.21 -19.03 -12.91
N LEU A 108 52.70 -17.81 -12.73
CA LEU A 108 54.02 -17.38 -13.23
C LEU A 108 55.16 -18.14 -12.54
N MET A 109 55.09 -18.33 -11.21
CA MET A 109 56.05 -19.15 -10.49
C MET A 109 56.03 -20.60 -10.97
N LEU A 110 54.86 -21.18 -11.24
CA LEU A 110 54.72 -22.53 -11.79
C LEU A 110 55.33 -22.61 -13.21
N LEU A 111 55.09 -21.61 -14.05
CA LEU A 111 55.66 -21.53 -15.39
C LEU A 111 57.20 -21.45 -15.36
N ILE A 112 57.77 -20.62 -14.48
CA ILE A 112 59.22 -20.47 -14.34
C ILE A 112 59.86 -21.76 -13.82
N HIS A 113 59.23 -22.41 -12.85
CA HIS A 113 59.67 -23.71 -12.31
C HIS A 113 59.67 -24.82 -13.36
N THR A 114 58.64 -24.88 -14.21
CA THR A 114 58.55 -25.89 -15.29
C THR A 114 59.55 -25.65 -16.41
N ILE A 115 59.92 -24.39 -16.69
CA ILE A 115 60.93 -24.04 -17.69
C ILE A 115 62.35 -24.29 -17.17
N ASP A 116 62.60 -24.09 -15.87
CA ASP A 116 63.92 -24.25 -15.23
C ASP A 116 63.89 -25.27 -14.08
N ASN A 117 63.62 -26.54 -14.43
CA ASN A 117 63.41 -27.65 -13.49
C ASN A 117 64.65 -27.99 -12.62
N ASN A 118 65.80 -27.34 -12.83
CA ASN A 118 67.07 -27.67 -12.18
C ASN A 118 67.48 -26.66 -11.08
N THR A 119 66.91 -25.45 -11.07
CA THR A 119 67.24 -24.39 -10.09
C THR A 119 66.33 -24.41 -8.86
N PHE A 120 65.16 -25.03 -8.94
CA PHE A 120 64.12 -24.99 -7.89
C PHE A 120 63.63 -26.37 -7.41
N SER A 121 64.45 -27.43 -7.51
CA SER A 121 64.03 -28.82 -7.22
C SER A 121 63.54 -29.07 -5.77
N ASN A 122 63.75 -28.11 -4.86
CA ASN A 122 63.44 -28.24 -3.44
C ASN A 122 62.26 -27.37 -2.97
N GLN A 123 61.57 -26.69 -3.89
CA GLN A 123 60.42 -25.84 -3.55
C GLN A 123 59.11 -26.52 -3.95
N THR A 124 58.33 -26.94 -2.94
CA THR A 124 56.97 -27.45 -3.13
C THR A 124 56.05 -26.27 -3.41
N LEU A 125 55.65 -26.07 -4.67
CA LEU A 125 54.73 -25.00 -5.04
C LEU A 125 53.30 -25.40 -4.69
N THR A 126 52.81 -24.97 -3.54
CA THR A 126 51.39 -25.08 -3.18
C THR A 126 50.63 -23.88 -3.73
N LEU A 127 49.63 -24.11 -4.57
CA LEU A 127 48.66 -23.06 -4.94
C LEU A 127 48.06 -22.49 -3.65
N PRO A 128 47.94 -21.15 -3.51
CA PRO A 128 47.19 -20.58 -2.41
C PRO A 128 45.76 -21.13 -2.50
N GLY A 129 45.39 -21.96 -1.52
CA GLY A 129 44.04 -22.47 -1.39
C GLY A 129 43.13 -21.33 -0.96
N TRP A 130 42.08 -21.06 -1.74
CA TRP A 130 41.04 -20.13 -1.32
C TRP A 130 40.22 -20.78 -0.19
N ASP A 131 40.44 -20.35 1.05
CA ASP A 131 39.77 -20.90 2.24
C ASP A 131 38.33 -20.36 2.43
N GLY A 132 37.77 -19.75 1.38
CA GLY A 132 36.45 -19.13 1.42
C GLY A 132 36.45 -17.73 2.05
N PRO A 133 35.35 -16.97 1.90
CA PRO A 133 35.19 -15.68 2.55
C PRO A 133 35.05 -15.85 4.06
N GLY A 134 35.77 -15.02 4.84
CA GLY A 134 35.73 -15.09 6.31
C GLY A 134 34.33 -14.84 6.89
N SER A 135 34.03 -15.39 8.07
CA SER A 135 32.70 -15.30 8.69
C SER A 135 32.16 -13.87 8.80
N THR A 136 33.01 -12.89 9.11
CA THR A 136 32.63 -11.47 9.23
C THR A 136 32.12 -10.91 7.90
N VAL A 137 32.72 -11.31 6.80
CA VAL A 137 32.38 -10.91 5.43
C VAL A 137 30.98 -11.39 5.08
N ILE A 138 30.63 -12.62 5.48
CA ILE A 138 29.28 -13.19 5.33
C ILE A 138 28.24 -12.44 6.17
N TRP A 139 28.57 -12.09 7.42
CA TRP A 139 27.68 -11.32 8.29
C TRP A 139 27.36 -9.94 7.74
N ILE A 140 28.38 -9.23 7.23
CA ILE A 140 28.19 -7.90 6.65
C ILE A 140 27.32 -7.96 5.39
N GLN A 141 27.52 -8.96 4.53
CA GLN A 141 26.63 -9.19 3.37
C GLN A 141 25.18 -9.41 3.80
N SER A 142 24.98 -10.28 4.80
CA SER A 142 23.64 -10.57 5.32
C SER A 142 22.95 -9.31 5.85
N LEU A 143 23.67 -8.49 6.63
CA LEU A 143 23.18 -7.20 7.12
C LEU A 143 22.81 -6.24 5.99
N ILE A 144 23.59 -6.20 4.91
CA ILE A 144 23.34 -5.33 3.76
C ILE A 144 22.12 -5.79 2.96
N TYR A 145 21.98 -7.09 2.71
CA TYR A 145 20.78 -7.64 2.06
C TYR A 145 19.54 -7.47 2.93
N ALA A 146 19.65 -7.65 4.25
CA ALA A 146 18.54 -7.44 5.18
C ALA A 146 18.09 -5.97 5.17
N SER A 147 19.05 -5.04 5.20
CA SER A 147 18.73 -3.61 5.15
C SER A 147 18.19 -3.18 3.78
N LEU A 148 18.58 -3.85 2.68
CA LEU A 148 17.98 -3.66 1.34
C LEU A 148 16.53 -4.11 1.31
N SER A 149 16.27 -5.31 1.83
CA SER A 149 14.93 -5.89 1.90
C SER A 149 14.00 -5.01 2.74
N ALA A 150 14.45 -4.58 3.92
CA ALA A 150 13.69 -3.67 4.78
C ALA A 150 13.37 -2.34 4.09
N SER A 151 14.35 -1.78 3.36
CA SER A 151 14.17 -0.58 2.54
C SER A 151 13.12 -0.76 1.43
N LEU A 152 13.16 -1.90 0.71
CA LEU A 152 12.22 -2.21 -0.36
C LEU A 152 10.80 -2.46 0.18
N LEU A 153 10.68 -3.14 1.32
CA LEU A 153 9.42 -3.30 2.06
C LEU A 153 8.81 -1.95 2.45
N ALA A 154 9.64 -1.03 2.95
CA ALA A 154 9.20 0.32 3.29
C ALA A 154 8.73 1.08 2.04
N ALA A 155 9.46 0.99 0.92
CA ALA A 155 9.06 1.60 -0.35
C ALA A 155 7.76 0.99 -0.92
N LEU A 156 7.56 -0.33 -0.81
CA LEU A 156 6.33 -0.99 -1.22
C LEU A 156 5.14 -0.57 -0.35
N GLY A 157 5.32 -0.50 0.98
CA GLY A 157 4.32 0.04 1.89
C GLY A 157 3.96 1.49 1.54
N ALA A 158 4.96 2.30 1.20
CA ALA A 158 4.78 3.66 0.74
C ALA A 158 4.03 3.77 -0.60
N VAL A 159 4.24 2.85 -1.54
CA VAL A 159 3.47 2.85 -2.80
C VAL A 159 2.04 2.36 -2.57
N LEU A 160 1.84 1.34 -1.73
CA LEU A 160 0.51 0.80 -1.42
C LEU A 160 -0.39 1.84 -0.76
N GLY A 161 0.13 2.61 0.20
CA GLY A 161 -0.67 3.67 0.83
C GLY A 161 -0.87 4.93 -0.03
N LYS A 162 -0.07 5.19 -1.09
CA LYS A 162 -0.42 6.24 -2.08
C LYS A 162 -1.51 5.82 -3.07
N ARG A 163 -1.72 4.51 -3.24
CA ARG A 163 -2.62 3.94 -4.26
C ARG A 163 -3.98 3.54 -3.71
N TRP A 164 -4.13 3.52 -2.39
CA TRP A 164 -5.38 3.19 -1.71
C TRP A 164 -6.12 4.45 -1.29
#